data_AF-A0AAW9KAB0-F1
#
_entry.id   AF-A0AAW9KAB0-F1
#
_cell.length_a   1.000
_cell.length_b   1.000
_cell.length_c   1.000
_cell.angle_alpha   90.00
_cell.angle_beta   90.00
_cell.angle_gamma   90.00
#
_symmetry.space_group_name_H-M   'P 1'
#
loop_
_entity.id
_entity.type
_entity.pdbx_description
1 polymer ?
#
loop_
_entity_poly.entity_id
_entity_poly.type
_entity_poly.pdbx_seq_one_letter_code
_entity_poly.pdbx_strand_id
1 'polypeptide(L)'
;MSLGFQAILIGLVAFFGYFHNYAGSTMWNRPIIMATLTGLVLGDIKTGIMVGAALELAFLGAVPIGASNPPDMTAGSIIGTAF
;
A
#
# COMPACT_ATOMS: atom_id res chain seq x y z
N MET A 1 -7.23 -18.23 7.10
CA MET A 1 -5.87 -18.56 6.60
C MET A 1 -4.93 -18.63 7.79
N SER A 2 -3.84 -19.41 7.73
CA SER A 2 -2.83 -19.37 8.79
C SER A 2 -2.06 -18.03 8.76
N LEU A 3 -1.61 -17.56 9.92
CA LEU A 3 -0.89 -16.30 10.05
C LEU A 3 0.36 -16.24 9.14
N GLY A 4 1.13 -17.32 9.09
CA GLY A 4 2.31 -17.41 8.23
C GLY A 4 1.99 -17.30 6.74
N PHE A 5 0.84 -17.85 6.30
CA PHE A 5 0.40 -17.73 4.92
C PHE A 5 -0.05 -16.31 4.58
N GLN A 6 -0.76 -15.62 5.49
CA GLN A 6 -1.11 -14.21 5.31
C GLN A 6 0.13 -13.32 5.25
N ALA A 7 1.13 -13.55 6.10
CA ALA A 7 2.37 -12.79 6.09
C ALA A 7 3.11 -12.90 4.74
N ILE A 8 3.17 -14.09 4.15
CA ILE A 8 3.77 -14.30 2.83
C ILE A 8 2.99 -13.53 1.75
N LEU A 9 1.66 -13.58 1.78
CA LEU A 9 0.83 -12.87 0.80
C LEU A 9 0.94 -11.35 0.93
N ILE A 10 1.00 -10.82 2.15
CA ILE A 10 1.28 -9.40 2.39
C ILE A 10 2.67 -9.02 1.87
N GLY A 11 3.67 -9.89 2.05
CA GLY A 11 5.00 -9.72 1.44
C GLY A 11 4.95 -9.64 -0.09
N LEU A 12 4.10 -10.44 -0.75
CA LEU A 12 3.87 -10.36 -2.19
C LEU A 12 3.16 -9.06 -2.61
N VAL A 13 2.21 -8.57 -1.79
CA VAL A 13 1.58 -7.25 -2.00
C VAL A 13 2.62 -6.13 -1.92
N ALA A 14 3.52 -6.18 -0.93
CA ALA A 14 4.61 -5.21 -0.80
C ALA A 14 5.55 -5.26 -2.01
N PHE A 15 5.97 -6.47 -2.44
CA PHE A 15 6.78 -6.64 -3.64
C PHE A 15 6.12 -6.01 -4.87
N PHE A 16 4.83 -6.29 -5.09
CA PHE A 16 4.06 -5.71 -6.17
C PHE A 16 4.01 -4.18 -6.10
N GLY A 17 3.79 -3.62 -4.91
CA GLY A 17 3.82 -2.18 -4.67
C GLY A 17 5.14 -1.53 -5.09
N TYR A 18 6.27 -2.03 -4.60
CA TYR A 18 7.59 -1.47 -4.92
C TYR A 18 8.02 -1.69 -6.38
N PHE A 19 7.50 -2.73 -7.04
CA PHE A 19 7.78 -3.02 -8.45
C PHE A 19 7.31 -1.91 -9.41
N HIS A 20 6.42 -1.02 -8.95
CA HIS A 20 5.96 0.19 -9.66
C HIS A 20 7.06 0.94 -10.40
N ASN A 21 8.20 1.16 -9.73
CA ASN A 21 9.30 1.96 -10.27
C ASN A 21 9.93 1.32 -11.51
N TYR A 22 9.91 -0.01 -11.59
CA TYR A 22 10.42 -0.79 -12.72
C TYR A 22 9.35 -0.99 -13.80
N ALA A 23 8.08 -0.85 -13.45
CA ALA A 23 6.94 -1.02 -14.34
C ALA A 23 6.53 0.26 -15.08
N GLY A 24 7.43 1.24 -15.21
CA GLY A 24 7.14 2.51 -15.91
C GLY A 24 6.36 3.53 -15.07
N SER A 25 6.53 3.49 -13.74
CA SER A 25 5.97 4.48 -12.82
C SER A 25 4.43 4.63 -12.91
N THR A 26 3.73 3.50 -12.96
CA THR A 26 2.25 3.37 -13.10
C THR A 26 1.37 3.92 -11.96
N MET A 27 1.98 4.47 -10.91
CA MET A 27 1.34 4.90 -9.67
C MET A 27 0.44 3.83 -9.00
N TRP A 28 0.68 2.53 -9.21
CA TRP A 28 -0.10 1.52 -8.49
C TRP A 28 0.25 1.42 -7.01
N ASN A 29 1.39 2.00 -6.59
CA ASN A 29 1.93 1.90 -5.24
C ASN A 29 1.22 2.84 -4.26
N ARG A 30 0.18 3.52 -4.74
CA ARG A 30 -0.61 4.48 -3.99
C ARG A 30 -1.44 3.81 -2.89
N PRO A 31 -1.69 4.54 -1.79
CA PRO A 31 -2.39 4.01 -0.64
C PRO A 31 -3.71 3.30 -0.94
N ILE A 32 -4.53 3.85 -1.83
CA ILE A 32 -5.83 3.25 -2.15
C ILE A 32 -5.70 1.83 -2.71
N ILE A 33 -4.68 1.56 -3.54
CA ILE A 33 -4.48 0.24 -4.14
C ILE A 33 -3.81 -0.69 -3.11
N MET A 34 -2.75 -0.22 -2.45
CA MET A 34 -1.98 -1.04 -1.50
C MET A 34 -2.81 -1.45 -0.28
N ALA A 35 -3.63 -0.55 0.27
CA ALA A 35 -4.55 -0.85 1.37
C ALA A 35 -5.67 -1.79 0.94
N THR A 36 -6.24 -1.61 -0.26
CA THR A 36 -7.28 -2.52 -0.78
C THR A 36 -6.74 -3.94 -0.97
N LEU A 37 -5.55 -4.09 -1.54
CA LEU A 37 -4.89 -5.40 -1.69
C LEU A 37 -4.56 -6.04 -0.33
N THR A 38 -4.13 -5.23 0.64
CA THR A 38 -3.86 -5.71 2.00
C THR A 38 -5.16 -6.17 2.69
N GLY A 39 -6.23 -5.38 2.62
CA GLY A 39 -7.55 -5.75 3.13
C GLY A 39 -8.12 -7.01 2.47
N LEU A 40 -7.87 -7.20 1.18
CA LEU A 40 -8.23 -8.44 0.46
C LEU A 40 -7.53 -9.66 1.06
N VAL A 41 -6.23 -9.59 1.35
CA VAL A 41 -5.46 -10.68 1.97
C VAL A 41 -5.93 -10.96 3.41
N LEU A 42 -6.39 -9.92 4.11
CA LEU A 42 -6.93 -10.03 5.46
C LEU A 42 -8.39 -10.52 5.50
N GLY A 43 -9.09 -10.48 4.36
CA GLY A 43 -10.49 -10.91 4.22
C GLY A 43 -11.52 -9.79 4.48
N ASP A 44 -11.09 -8.55 4.69
CA ASP A 44 -11.95 -7.38 4.83
C ASP A 44 -11.54 -6.27 3.85
N ILE A 45 -12.06 -6.40 2.63
CA ILE A 45 -11.81 -5.43 1.56
C ILE A 45 -12.46 -4.08 1.84
N LYS A 46 -13.59 -4.03 2.58
CA LYS A 46 -14.30 -2.78 2.84
C LYS A 46 -13.46 -1.89 3.76
N THR A 47 -12.94 -2.45 4.83
CA THR A 47 -12.03 -1.74 5.73
C THR A 47 -10.75 -1.34 5.01
N GLY A 48 -10.18 -2.23 4.18
CA GLY A 48 -9.03 -1.89 3.34
C GLY A 48 -9.24 -0.69 2.41
N ILE A 49 -10.41 -0.60 1.76
CA ILE A 49 -10.76 0.54 0.90
C ILE A 49 -10.92 1.83 1.73
N MET A 50 -11.58 1.76 2.89
CA MET A 50 -11.78 2.93 3.76
C MET A 50 -10.45 3.48 4.29
N VAL A 51 -9.58 2.59 4.78
CA VAL A 51 -8.22 2.96 5.21
C VAL A 51 -7.41 3.50 4.04
N GLY A 52 -7.49 2.85 2.88
CA GLY A 52 -6.85 3.30 1.64
C GLY A 52 -7.25 4.71 1.25
N ALA A 53 -8.54 5.03 1.28
CA ALA A 53 -9.04 6.36 0.97
C ALA A 53 -8.56 7.42 1.98
N ALA A 54 -8.55 7.08 3.28
CA ALA A 54 -8.05 7.98 4.31
C ALA A 54 -6.54 8.27 4.14
N LEU A 55 -5.75 7.24 3.87
CA LEU A 55 -4.31 7.37 3.64
C LEU A 55 -4.00 8.08 2.31
N GLU A 56 -4.81 7.86 1.28
CA GLU A 56 -4.69 8.55 0.00
C GLU A 56 -4.81 10.07 0.19
N LEU A 57 -5.76 10.50 1.03
CA LEU A 57 -5.93 11.90 1.42
C LEU A 57 -4.78 12.39 2.30
N ALA A 58 -4.29 11.58 3.24
CA ALA A 58 -3.16 11.94 4.09
C ALA A 58 -1.85 12.15 3.30
N PHE A 59 -1.66 11.38 2.22
CA PHE A 59 -0.51 11.49 1.32
C PHE A 59 -0.78 12.33 0.06
N LEU A 60 -1.92 13.03 -0.01
CA LEU A 60 -2.31 13.88 -1.13
C LEU A 60 -1.42 15.15 -1.15
N GLY A 61 -0.22 15.03 -1.71
CA GLY A 61 0.78 16.09 -1.74
C GLY A 61 2.18 15.62 -1.34
N ALA A 62 2.34 14.38 -0.89
CA ALA A 62 3.63 13.77 -0.60
C ALA A 62 4.36 13.38 -1.91
N VAL A 63 4.64 14.34 -2.78
CA VAL A 63 5.35 14.10 -4.05
C VAL A 63 6.83 14.47 -3.92
N PRO A 64 7.75 13.73 -4.57
CA PRO A 64 9.16 14.07 -4.55
C PRO A 64 9.37 15.36 -5.34
N ILE A 65 9.88 16.40 -4.68
CA ILE A 65 10.23 17.68 -5.31
C ILE A 65 11.73 17.90 -5.15
N GLY A 66 12.44 18.01 -6.28
CA GLY A 66 13.90 18.14 -6.30
C GLY A 66 14.57 16.88 -5.75
N ALA A 67 15.47 17.04 -4.78
CA ALA A 67 16.18 15.93 -4.13
C ALA A 67 15.51 15.46 -2.82
N SER A 68 14.26 15.88 -2.54
CA SER A 68 13.53 15.42 -1.36
C SER A 68 12.98 14.02 -1.57
N ASN A 69 13.13 13.17 -0.54
CA ASN A 69 12.48 11.87 -0.48
C ASN A 69 11.19 12.00 0.37
N PRO A 70 10.01 11.87 -0.24
CA PRO A 70 8.75 11.85 0.49
C PRO A 70 8.67 10.65 1.44
N PRO A 71 7.74 10.67 2.40
CA PRO A 71 7.41 9.50 3.20
C PRO A 71 7.05 8.29 2.33
N ASP A 72 7.45 7.08 2.77
CA ASP A 72 7.11 5.83 2.09
C ASP A 72 5.63 5.49 2.28
N MET A 73 4.82 5.86 1.29
CA MET A 73 3.39 5.59 1.27
C MET A 73 3.09 4.10 1.15
N THR A 74 3.92 3.32 0.45
CA THR A 74 3.65 1.91 0.15
C THR A 74 3.75 1.07 1.41
N ALA A 75 4.85 1.17 2.15
CA ALA A 75 4.96 0.53 3.46
C ALA A 75 3.90 1.06 4.44
N GLY A 76 3.73 2.38 4.51
CA GLY A 76 2.77 3.01 5.42
C GLY A 76 1.33 2.50 5.22
N SER A 77 0.93 2.26 3.96
CA SER A 77 -0.41 1.79 3.62
C SER A 77 -0.64 0.33 3.96
N ILE A 78 0.35 -0.52 3.70
CA ILE A 78 0.26 -1.95 4.01
C ILE A 78 0.24 -2.16 5.53
N ILE A 79 1.17 -1.52 6.25
CA ILE A 79 1.24 -1.60 7.70
C ILE A 79 -0.01 -0.99 8.33
N GLY A 80 -0.41 0.21 7.92
CA GLY A 80 -1.58 0.89 8.46
C GLY A 80 -2.92 0.18 8.21
N THR A 81 -2.98 -0.74 7.24
CA THR A 81 -4.15 -1.58 7.00
C THR A 81 -4.09 -2.93 7.74
N ALA A 82 -2.89 -3.38 8.09
CA ALA A 82 -2.69 -4.68 8.73
C ALA A 82 -2.88 -4.69 10.25
N PHE A 83 -2.97 -3.52 10.88
CA PHE A 83 -3.18 -3.31 12.32
C PHE A 83 -4.55 -2.69 12.58
#